data_AF-A0A7V3JA16-F1
#
_entry.id   AF-A0A7V3JA16-F1
#
_cell.length_a   1.000
_cell.length_b   1.000
_cell.length_c   1.000
_cell.angle_alpha   90.00
_cell.angle_beta   90.00
_cell.angle_gamma   90.00
#
_symmetry.space_group_name_H-M   'P 1'
#
loop_
_entity.id
_entity.type
_entity.pdbx_description
1 polymer ?
#
loop_
_entity_poly.entity_id
_entity_poly.type
_entity_poly.pdbx_seq_one_letter_code
_entity_poly.pdbx_strand_id
1 'polypeptide(L)' 'MSYGIYFVFLPFVLIGSIIAYLITYNEYMRHYQTKKEPRKIALEAAVFAFVLFNIISIFIIFFIIFVLTKLY' A
#
# COMPACT_ATOMS: atom_id res chain seq x y z
N MET A 1 19.11 -2.80 -14.27
CA MET A 1 18.78 -3.83 -13.26
C MET A 1 17.91 -3.31 -12.10
N SER A 2 17.90 -2.00 -11.79
CA SER A 2 17.17 -1.42 -10.65
C SER A 2 15.64 -1.54 -10.69
N TYR A 3 15.04 -1.48 -11.88
CA TYR A 3 13.57 -1.58 -12.04
C TYR A 3 13.00 -2.95 -11.68
N GLY A 4 13.80 -4.03 -11.82
CA GLY A 4 13.36 -5.40 -11.52
C GLY A 4 12.96 -5.62 -10.07
N ILE A 5 13.63 -4.93 -9.14
CA ILE A 5 13.37 -5.03 -7.70
C ILE A 5 12.01 -4.42 -7.36
N TYR A 6 11.62 -3.32 -8.02
CA TYR A 6 10.32 -2.67 -7.80
C TYR A 6 9.14 -3.59 -8.15
N PHE A 7 9.27 -4.37 -9.24
CA PHE A 7 8.23 -5.34 -9.62
C PHE A 7 8.00 -6.42 -8.57
N VAL A 8 8.98 -6.73 -7.73
CA VAL A 8 8.81 -7.67 -6.61
C VAL A 8 7.92 -7.10 -5.52
N PHE A 9 7.99 -5.78 -5.27
CA PHE A 9 7.21 -5.11 -4.23
C PHE A 9 5.77 -4.79 -4.67
N LEU A 10 5.53 -4.64 -5.97
CA LEU A 10 4.24 -4.23 -6.51
C LEU A 10 3.05 -5.13 -6.11
N PRO A 11 3.15 -6.47 -6.09
CA PRO A 11 2.09 -7.35 -5.58
C PRO A 11 1.79 -7.12 -4.10
N PHE A 12 2.81 -6.87 -3.27
CA PHE A 12 2.64 -6.64 -1.84
C PHE A 12 1.93 -5.31 -1.57
N VAL A 13 2.25 -4.27 -2.34
CA VAL A 13 1.56 -2.99 -2.26
C VAL A 13 0.07 -3.13 -2.63
N LEU A 14 -0.23 -3.88 -3.69
CA LEU A 14 -1.60 -4.17 -4.11
C LEU A 14 -2.37 -4.94 -3.02
N ILE A 15 -1.80 -6.04 -2.52
CA ILE A 15 -2.41 -6.85 -1.46
C ILE A 15 -2.63 -6.00 -0.20
N GLY A 16 -1.64 -5.20 0.21
CA GLY A 16 -1.74 -4.31 1.36
C GLY A 16 -2.88 -3.29 1.23
N SER A 17 -3.05 -2.69 0.05
CA SER A 17 -4.14 -1.75 -0.21
C SER A 17 -5.53 -2.42 -0.21
N ILE A 18 -5.65 -3.64 -0.73
CA ILE A 18 -6.89 -4.43 -0.69
C ILE A 18 -7.23 -4.81 0.75
N ILE A 19 -6.24 -5.21 1.56
CA ILE A 19 -6.45 -5.53 2.97
C ILE A 19 -6.92 -4.28 3.72
N ALA A 20 -6.31 -3.11 3.48
CA ALA A 20 -6.75 -1.84 4.05
C ALA A 20 -8.21 -1.55 3.70
N TYR A 21 -8.61 -1.72 2.44
CA TYR A 21 -10.01 -1.61 2.03
C TYR A 21 -10.92 -2.54 2.86
N LEU A 22 -10.59 -3.83 2.94
CA LEU A 22 -11.44 -4.83 3.58
C LEU A 22 -11.58 -4.58 5.09
N ILE A 23 -10.48 -4.24 5.77
CA ILE A 23 -10.50 -3.93 7.19
C ILE A 23 -11.34 -2.68 7.45
N THR A 24 -11.07 -1.58 6.73
CA THR A 24 -11.81 -0.33 6.90
C THR A 24 -13.29 -0.51 6.56
N TYR A 25 -13.61 -1.22 5.47
CA TYR A 25 -14.99 -1.51 5.11
C TYR A 25 -15.71 -2.30 6.19
N ASN A 26 -15.10 -3.38 6.68
CA ASN A 26 -15.69 -4.24 7.71
C ASN A 26 -15.92 -3.49 9.02
N GLU A 27 -15.00 -2.62 9.43
CA GLU A 27 -15.12 -1.83 10.64
C GLU A 27 -16.24 -0.78 10.50
N TYR A 28 -16.22 0.01 9.44
CA TYR A 28 -17.21 1.06 9.23
C TYR A 28 -18.60 0.51 8.91
N MET A 29 -18.72 -0.68 8.35
CA MET A 29 -20.02 -1.36 8.18
C MET A 29 -20.76 -1.61 9.50
N ARG A 30 -20.08 -1.65 10.64
CA ARG A 30 -20.70 -1.80 11.97
C ARG A 30 -21.31 -0.50 12.48
N HIS A 31 -20.83 0.65 11.99
CA HIS A 31 -21.23 1.97 12.46
C HIS A 31 -22.28 2.64 11.58
N TYR A 32 -22.39 2.25 10.31
CA TYR A 32 -23.29 2.87 9.34
C TYR A 32 -24.43 1.92 8.95
N GLN A 33 -25.66 2.44 8.93
CA GLN A 33 -26.85 1.69 8.50
C GLN A 33 -26.87 1.44 6.98
N THR A 34 -26.09 2.22 6.20
CA THR A 34 -26.04 2.11 4.74
C THR A 34 -24.64 1.77 4.26
N LYS A 35 -24.54 1.05 3.14
CA LYS A 35 -23.25 0.60 2.57
C LYS A 35 -22.49 1.68 1.80
N LYS A 36 -23.12 2.84 1.54
CA LYS A 36 -22.54 3.88 0.67
C LYS A 36 -21.33 4.56 1.32
N GLU A 37 -21.50 4.99 2.58
CA GLU A 37 -20.43 5.68 3.33
C GLU A 37 -19.24 4.75 3.62
N PRO A 38 -19.40 3.50 4.14
CA PRO A 38 -18.27 2.61 4.38
C PRO A 38 -17.46 2.29 3.12
N ARG A 39 -18.10 2.15 1.96
CA ARG A 39 -17.38 1.90 0.69
C ARG A 39 -16.50 3.07 0.29
N LYS A 40 -17.00 4.29 0.44
CA LYS A 40 -16.25 5.51 0.12
C LYS A 40 -15.03 5.63 1.03
N ILE A 41 -15.23 5.51 2.34
CA ILE A 41 -14.16 5.61 3.35
C ILE A 41 -13.12 4.50 3.15
N ALA A 42 -13.57 3.27 2.89
CA ALA A 42 -12.67 2.15 2.63
C ALA A 42 -11.85 2.35 1.35
N LEU A 43 -12.44 2.91 0.29
CA LEU A 43 -11.72 3.22 -0.95
C LEU A 43 -10.68 4.31 -0.74
N GLU A 44 -11.03 5.38 -0.01
CA GLU A 44 -10.09 6.44 0.37
C GLU A 44 -8.91 5.87 1.18
N ALA A 45 -9.18 4.99 2.14
CA ALA A 45 -8.16 4.31 2.93
C ALA A 45 -7.26 3.38 2.07
N ALA A 46 -7.85 2.65 1.13
CA ALA A 46 -7.11 1.76 0.23
C ALA A 46 -6.19 2.54 -0.71
N VAL A 47 -6.67 3.64 -1.30
CA VAL A 47 -5.87 4.53 -2.14
C VAL A 47 -4.75 5.16 -1.33
N PHE A 48 -5.03 5.64 -0.12
CA PHE A 48 -4.02 6.17 0.78
C PHE A 48 -2.95 5.13 1.11
N ALA A 49 -3.35 3.91 1.49
CA ALA A 49 -2.44 2.80 1.79
C ALA A 49 -1.60 2.42 0.56
N PHE A 50 -2.19 2.37 -0.63
CA PHE A 50 -1.49 2.10 -1.88
C PHE A 50 -0.39 3.14 -2.14
N VAL A 51 -0.71 4.43 -2.01
CA VAL A 51 0.25 5.51 -2.21
C VAL A 51 1.35 5.46 -1.14
N LEU A 52 0.98 5.29 0.12
CA LEU A 52 1.92 5.22 1.24
C LEU A 52 2.91 4.06 1.07
N PHE A 53 2.42 2.86 0.76
CA PHE A 53 3.27 1.69 0.58
C PHE A 53 4.16 1.81 -0.66
N ASN A 54 3.68 2.41 -1.76
CA ASN A 54 4.56 2.69 -2.91
C ASN A 54 5.70 3.65 -2.54
N ILE A 55 5.40 4.72 -1.80
CA ILE A 55 6.42 5.67 -1.33
C ILE A 55 7.45 4.92 -0.47
N ILE A 56 7.01 4.11 0.49
CA ILE A 56 7.88 3.30 1.34
C ILE A 56 8.73 2.34 0.50
N SER A 57 8.15 1.64 -0.49
CA SER A 57 8.89 0.73 -1.38
C SER A 57 9.98 1.46 -2.16
N ILE A 58 9.71 2.68 -2.66
CA ILE A 58 10.71 3.51 -3.34
C ILE A 58 11.86 3.87 -2.40
N PHE A 59 11.57 4.28 -1.16
CA PHE A 59 12.59 4.58 -0.16
C PHE A 59 13.44 3.36 0.18
N ILE A 60 12.82 2.18 0.35
CA ILE A 60 13.52 0.92 0.61
C ILE A 60 14.48 0.59 -0.54
N ILE A 61 14.02 0.68 -1.79
CA ILE A 61 14.84 0.39 -2.96
C ILE A 61 16.01 1.38 -3.04
N PHE A 62 15.77 2.66 -2.83
CA PHE A 62 16.81 3.68 -2.82
C PHE A 62 17.86 3.38 -1.73
N PHE A 63 17.42 3.03 -0.53
CA PHE A 63 18.30 2.67 0.58
C PHE A 63 19.14 1.41 0.27
N ILE A 64 18.51 0.37 -0.28
CA ILE A 64 19.21 -0.86 -0.69
C ILE A 64 20.29 -0.54 -1.74
N ILE A 65 19.96 0.24 -2.77
CA ILE A 65 20.91 0.63 -3.81
C ILE A 65 22.07 1.42 -3.20
N PHE A 66 21.77 2.41 -2.35
CA PHE A 66 22.79 3.24 -1.69
C PHE A 66 23.78 2.38 -0.88
N VAL A 67 23.27 1.45 -0.08
CA VAL A 67 24.09 0.52 0.72
C VAL A 67 24.94 -0.36 -0.18
N LEU A 68 24.35 -0.96 -1.22
CA LEU A 68 25.09 -1.80 -2.17
C LEU A 68 26.21 -1.04 -2.88
N THR A 69 25.98 0.20 -3.32
CA THR A 69 27.02 1.03 -3.95
C THR A 69 28.13 1.50 -3.00
N LYS A 70 27.92 1.41 -1.69
CA LYS A 70 28.92 1.77 -0.67
C LYS A 70 29.78 0.58 -0.25
N LEU A 71 29.31 -0.65 -0.50
CA LEU A 71 29.93 -1.90 -0.09
C LEU A 71 30.84 -2.53 -1.16
N TYR A 72 30.65 -2.17 -2.43
CA TYR A 72 31.45 -2.60 -3.59
C TYR A 72 32.13 -1.40 -4.23
#